data_AF-A0A226F328-F1
#
_entry.id   AF-A0A226F328-F1
#
_cell.length_a   1.000
_cell.length_b   1.000
_cell.length_c   1.000
_cell.angle_alpha   90.00
_cell.angle_beta   90.00
_cell.angle_gamma   90.00
#
_symmetry.space_group_name_H-M   'P 1'
#
loop_
_entity.id
_entity.type
_entity.pdbx_description
1 polymer ?
#
loop_
_entity_poly.entity_id
_entity_poly.type
_entity_poly.pdbx_seq_one_letter_code
_entity_poly.pdbx_strand_id
1 'polypeptide(L)'
;MKESRAVYMGGVIALTAVASIYLVVGVWGCNEAVCASIVSKCTLTQACKCTLTNCTCCRECFDCLTYLYDECCSCLELCPKPNLTTSVTMHSQVGDLKEPMPDLFNILTEEKDLQGRWATFTYPIDIDQSWFQPKVDTPPNKDVVSLAGGKILVDPSKEVITVNCTVAYMSQCMPLNKCRNSCHSMGASFFRWFHDGCCQCIGRTCLHYGIDESRCSSCTLGDDLEDDVEEIDEVSSNNNSPEQTSSNRDTPNT
;
A
#
# COMPACT_ATOMS: atom_id res chain seq x y z
N MET A 1 -41.65 45.53 9.31
CA MET A 1 -42.33 44.19 9.24
C MET A 1 -41.72 43.22 8.22
N LYS A 2 -41.04 43.68 7.16
CA LYS A 2 -40.44 42.78 6.14
C LYS A 2 -39.10 42.17 6.59
N GLU A 3 -38.27 42.95 7.29
CA GLU A 3 -36.95 42.50 7.79
C GLU A 3 -37.05 41.42 8.87
N SER A 4 -37.97 41.53 9.83
CA SER A 4 -38.14 40.49 10.87
C SER A 4 -38.57 39.13 10.32
N ARG A 5 -39.27 39.10 9.18
CA ARG A 5 -39.70 37.83 8.54
C ARG A 5 -38.55 37.15 7.82
N ALA A 6 -37.61 37.92 7.27
CA ALA A 6 -36.42 37.39 6.61
C ALA A 6 -35.43 36.78 7.61
N VAL A 7 -35.22 37.43 8.76
CA VAL A 7 -34.37 36.92 9.85
C VAL A 7 -34.94 35.63 10.45
N TYR A 8 -36.26 35.57 10.65
CA TYR A 8 -36.93 34.39 11.19
C TYR A 8 -36.88 33.20 10.21
N MET A 9 -37.11 33.45 8.91
CA MET A 9 -37.00 32.42 7.86
C MET A 9 -35.56 31.89 7.73
N GLY A 10 -34.55 32.76 7.78
CA GLY A 10 -33.14 32.35 7.73
C GLY A 10 -32.72 31.51 8.93
N GLY A 11 -33.19 31.86 10.13
CA GLY A 11 -32.92 31.08 11.35
C GLY A 11 -33.57 29.69 11.33
N VAL A 12 -34.79 29.56 10.81
CA VAL A 12 -35.48 28.27 10.68
C VAL A 12 -34.76 27.35 9.69
N ILE A 13 -34.33 27.88 8.54
CA ILE A 13 -33.61 27.09 7.51
C ILE A 13 -32.26 26.60 8.06
N ALA A 14 -31.51 27.46 8.76
CA ALA A 14 -30.25 27.08 9.39
C ALA A 14 -30.43 25.99 10.46
N LEU A 15 -31.47 26.10 11.30
CA LEU A 15 -31.77 25.08 12.32
C LEU A 15 -32.17 23.74 11.70
N THR A 16 -32.95 23.74 10.61
CA THR A 16 -33.30 22.49 9.90
C THR A 16 -32.10 21.86 9.20
N ALA A 17 -31.20 22.66 8.62
CA ALA A 17 -30.00 22.18 7.98
C ALA A 17 -29.03 21.55 9.00
N VAL A 18 -28.84 22.20 10.15
CA VAL A 18 -28.03 21.68 11.25
C VAL A 18 -28.63 20.39 11.81
N ALA A 19 -29.94 20.31 12.02
CA ALA A 19 -30.61 19.08 12.45
C ALA A 19 -30.47 17.93 11.42
N SER A 20 -30.53 18.23 10.12
CA SER A 20 -30.29 17.23 9.08
C SER A 20 -28.83 16.77 9.01
N ILE A 21 -27.87 17.65 9.28
CA ILE A 21 -26.44 17.31 9.35
C ILE A 21 -26.17 16.41 10.56
N TYR A 22 -26.75 16.71 11.72
CA TYR A 22 -26.65 15.85 12.93
C TYR A 22 -27.21 14.44 12.73
N LEU A 23 -28.19 14.25 11.84
CA LEU A 23 -28.73 12.91 11.51
C LEU A 23 -27.81 12.09 10.60
N VAL A 24 -26.90 12.73 9.85
CA VAL A 24 -26.01 12.04 8.89
C VAL A 24 -24.71 11.57 9.55
N VAL A 25 -24.29 12.14 10.70
CA VAL A 25 -23.02 11.79 11.37
C VAL A 25 -23.09 10.48 12.21
N GLY A 26 -24.10 9.64 11.99
CA GLY A 26 -24.55 8.67 13.00
C GLY A 26 -24.42 7.18 12.70
N VAL A 27 -23.60 6.70 11.75
CA VAL A 27 -23.51 5.24 11.52
C VAL A 27 -22.13 4.75 11.09
N TRP A 28 -21.20 4.59 12.04
CA TRP A 28 -20.21 3.51 11.99
C TRP A 28 -20.68 2.41 12.94
N GLY A 29 -21.87 1.89 12.67
CA GLY A 29 -22.50 0.77 13.37
C GLY A 29 -22.92 -0.28 12.35
N CYS A 30 -23.17 -1.50 12.83
CA CYS A 30 -23.56 -2.59 11.95
C CYS A 30 -24.78 -2.22 11.09
N ASN A 31 -24.72 -2.52 9.81
CA ASN A 31 -25.84 -2.29 8.91
C ASN A 31 -26.90 -3.38 9.11
N GLU A 32 -27.82 -3.15 10.05
CA GLU A 32 -28.90 -4.09 10.37
C GLU A 32 -29.75 -4.46 9.14
N ALA A 33 -29.91 -3.57 8.16
CA ALA A 33 -30.71 -3.85 6.96
C ALA A 33 -30.11 -4.97 6.08
N VAL A 34 -28.79 -5.11 6.08
CA VAL A 34 -28.07 -6.15 5.34
C VAL A 34 -27.79 -7.36 6.24
N CYS A 35 -27.44 -7.11 7.51
CA CYS A 35 -26.92 -8.11 8.42
C CYS A 35 -27.99 -8.84 9.24
N ALA A 36 -29.17 -8.26 9.49
CA ALA A 36 -30.15 -8.81 10.44
C ALA A 36 -30.56 -10.26 10.13
N SER A 37 -30.79 -10.57 8.86
CA SER A 37 -31.22 -11.91 8.43
C SER A 37 -30.13 -12.96 8.67
N ILE A 38 -28.90 -12.70 8.21
CA ILE A 38 -27.78 -13.66 8.32
C ILE A 38 -27.25 -13.76 9.75
N VAL A 39 -27.14 -12.64 10.46
CA VAL A 39 -26.73 -12.59 11.87
C VAL A 39 -27.72 -13.34 12.75
N SER A 40 -29.03 -13.15 12.53
CA SER A 40 -30.07 -13.90 13.25
C SER A 40 -29.96 -15.41 13.01
N LYS A 41 -29.77 -15.81 11.74
CA LYS A 41 -29.54 -17.22 11.39
C LYS A 41 -28.31 -17.78 12.10
N CYS A 42 -27.16 -17.09 12.03
CA CYS A 42 -25.90 -17.55 12.61
C CYS A 42 -25.90 -17.59 14.14
N THR A 43 -26.67 -16.70 14.77
CA THR A 43 -26.87 -16.70 16.23
C THR A 43 -27.78 -17.86 16.65
N LEU A 44 -28.88 -18.09 15.91
CA LEU A 44 -29.80 -19.20 16.18
C LEU A 44 -29.13 -20.57 15.99
N THR A 45 -28.31 -20.74 14.95
CA THR A 45 -27.51 -21.96 14.73
C THR A 45 -26.34 -22.13 15.70
N GLN A 46 -26.18 -21.22 16.66
CA GLN A 46 -25.11 -21.21 17.66
C GLN A 46 -23.69 -21.01 17.09
N ALA A 47 -23.57 -20.66 15.80
CA ALA A 47 -22.28 -20.48 15.15
C ALA A 47 -21.51 -19.25 15.66
N CYS A 48 -22.22 -18.20 16.11
CA CYS A 48 -21.65 -16.93 16.55
C CYS A 48 -21.89 -16.61 18.03
N LYS A 49 -21.78 -17.60 18.94
CA LYS A 49 -22.14 -17.44 20.36
C LYS A 49 -20.95 -17.20 21.31
N CYS A 50 -19.81 -16.78 20.77
CA CYS A 50 -18.58 -16.54 21.51
C CYS A 50 -18.19 -15.06 21.47
N THR A 51 -17.25 -14.66 22.31
CA THR A 51 -16.64 -13.32 22.30
C THR A 51 -15.26 -13.38 21.67
N LEU A 52 -14.73 -12.25 21.20
CA LEU A 52 -13.36 -12.17 20.65
C LEU A 52 -12.28 -12.62 21.65
N THR A 53 -12.55 -12.50 22.96
CA THR A 53 -11.66 -12.96 24.05
C THR A 53 -11.70 -14.47 24.30
N ASN A 54 -12.75 -15.16 23.87
CA ASN A 54 -12.93 -16.61 24.04
C ASN A 54 -13.48 -17.20 22.74
N CYS A 55 -12.63 -17.19 21.72
CA CYS A 55 -12.95 -17.34 20.30
C CYS A 55 -13.14 -18.81 19.86
N THR A 56 -13.89 -19.61 20.64
CA THR A 56 -14.13 -21.04 20.37
C THR A 56 -15.02 -21.29 19.15
N CYS A 57 -15.84 -20.32 18.76
CA CYS A 57 -16.81 -20.42 17.68
C CYS A 57 -16.47 -19.55 16.45
N CYS A 58 -15.40 -18.75 16.48
CA CYS A 58 -15.14 -17.73 15.46
C CYS A 58 -15.01 -18.31 14.04
N ARG A 59 -14.46 -19.52 13.91
CA ARG A 59 -14.36 -20.22 12.63
C ARG A 59 -15.75 -20.54 12.05
N GLU A 60 -16.63 -21.11 12.87
CA GLU A 60 -18.00 -21.41 12.47
C GLU A 60 -18.82 -20.15 12.20
N CYS A 61 -18.55 -19.08 12.96
CA CYS A 61 -19.17 -17.78 12.76
C CYS A 61 -18.75 -17.15 11.43
N PHE A 62 -17.45 -17.16 11.12
CA PHE A 62 -16.91 -16.71 9.83
C PHE A 62 -17.53 -17.51 8.67
N ASP A 63 -17.55 -18.83 8.78
CA ASP A 63 -18.14 -19.71 7.77
C ASP A 63 -19.65 -19.43 7.60
N CYS A 64 -20.37 -19.13 8.69
CA CYS A 64 -21.80 -18.82 8.65
C CYS A 64 -22.10 -17.46 8.01
N LEU A 65 -21.29 -16.43 8.30
CA LEU A 65 -21.43 -15.10 7.69
C LEU A 65 -20.90 -15.05 6.26
N THR A 66 -20.00 -15.97 5.90
CA THR A 66 -19.39 -16.08 4.58
C THR A 66 -18.78 -14.74 4.14
N TYR A 67 -19.20 -14.19 2.99
CA TYR A 67 -18.68 -12.95 2.42
C TYR A 67 -19.18 -11.70 3.15
N LEU A 68 -20.21 -11.81 3.98
CA LEU A 68 -20.71 -10.69 4.79
C LEU A 68 -19.97 -10.56 6.12
N TYR A 69 -18.90 -11.34 6.35
CA TYR A 69 -18.20 -11.29 7.62
C TYR A 69 -17.70 -9.88 7.97
N ASP A 70 -17.03 -9.19 7.05
CA ASP A 70 -16.46 -7.86 7.29
C ASP A 70 -17.55 -6.79 7.50
N GLU A 71 -18.71 -6.96 6.87
CA GLU A 71 -19.85 -6.04 6.99
C GLU A 71 -20.66 -6.29 8.28
N CYS A 72 -20.78 -7.55 8.71
CA CYS A 72 -21.69 -7.99 9.76
C CYS A 72 -21.01 -8.44 11.05
N CYS A 73 -19.67 -8.59 11.11
CA CYS A 73 -18.96 -8.96 12.34
C CYS A 73 -19.19 -7.94 13.46
N SER A 74 -19.50 -6.69 13.11
CA SER A 74 -19.71 -5.59 14.04
C SER A 74 -21.03 -5.75 14.80
N CYS A 75 -22.05 -6.38 14.19
CA CYS A 75 -23.31 -6.76 14.86
C CYS A 75 -23.10 -7.78 15.98
N LEU A 76 -21.99 -8.52 15.95
CA LEU A 76 -21.68 -9.61 16.87
C LEU A 76 -20.50 -9.29 17.79
N GLU A 77 -19.92 -8.08 17.69
CA GLU A 77 -18.70 -7.67 18.38
C GLU A 77 -17.49 -8.60 18.14
N LEU A 78 -17.49 -9.32 17.02
CA LEU A 78 -16.46 -10.29 16.63
C LEU A 78 -15.46 -9.72 15.62
N CYS A 79 -15.61 -8.47 15.19
CA CYS A 79 -14.58 -7.84 14.38
C CYS A 79 -13.26 -7.75 15.17
N PRO A 80 -12.11 -8.01 14.52
CA PRO A 80 -10.82 -7.66 15.09
C PRO A 80 -10.81 -6.17 15.42
N LYS A 81 -10.73 -5.81 16.71
CA LYS A 81 -10.60 -4.42 17.11
C LYS A 81 -9.17 -3.96 16.78
N PRO A 82 -8.98 -2.87 16.01
CA PRO A 82 -7.66 -2.29 15.88
C PRO A 82 -7.18 -1.88 17.28
N ASN A 83 -5.98 -2.30 17.66
CA ASN A 83 -5.36 -1.82 18.90
C ASN A 83 -5.17 -0.30 18.77
N LEU A 84 -6.00 0.49 19.46
CA LEU A 84 -5.95 1.96 19.46
C LEU A 84 -4.71 2.55 20.15
N THR A 85 -3.77 1.72 20.58
CA THR A 85 -2.42 2.11 21.05
C THR A 85 -1.32 1.88 20.02
N THR A 86 -1.60 1.18 18.93
CA THR A 86 -0.76 1.22 17.74
C THR A 86 -1.24 2.42 16.93
N SER A 87 -0.34 3.39 16.72
CA SER A 87 -0.48 4.44 15.71
C SER A 87 -1.20 3.89 14.49
N VAL A 88 -2.17 4.66 13.95
CA VAL A 88 -2.78 4.46 12.61
C VAL A 88 -1.92 3.51 11.82
N THR A 89 -2.38 2.28 11.55
CA THR A 89 -1.61 1.33 10.75
C THR A 89 -1.26 2.04 9.46
N MET A 90 -0.04 2.57 9.39
CA MET A 90 0.46 3.33 8.27
C MET A 90 0.71 2.29 7.20
N HIS A 91 -0.35 1.87 6.53
CA HIS A 91 -0.28 0.94 5.43
C HIS A 91 0.77 1.48 4.47
N SER A 92 1.86 0.77 4.29
CA SER A 92 2.93 1.24 3.43
C SER A 92 2.67 0.73 2.01
N GLN A 93 2.95 1.55 1.02
CA GLN A 93 2.90 1.15 -0.37
C GLN A 93 4.26 0.58 -0.78
N VAL A 94 4.26 -0.69 -1.15
CA VAL A 94 5.45 -1.39 -1.66
C VAL A 94 5.39 -1.55 -3.17
N GLY A 95 6.56 -1.67 -3.79
CA GLY A 95 6.62 -2.06 -5.20
C GLY A 95 8.00 -2.46 -5.68
N ASP A 96 8.00 -3.22 -6.77
CA ASP A 96 9.21 -3.67 -7.46
C ASP A 96 9.70 -2.58 -8.41
N LEU A 97 11.00 -2.34 -8.40
CA LEU A 97 11.63 -1.41 -9.33
C LEU A 97 12.00 -2.16 -10.62
N LYS A 98 11.68 -1.56 -11.76
CA LYS A 98 12.11 -2.08 -13.06
C LYS A 98 13.61 -1.86 -13.21
N GLU A 99 14.29 -2.82 -13.83
CA GLU A 99 15.73 -2.73 -14.14
C GLU A 99 16.63 -2.33 -12.94
N PRO A 100 16.52 -3.02 -11.80
CA PRO A 100 17.28 -2.65 -10.61
C PRO A 100 18.78 -2.88 -10.80
N MET A 101 19.59 -2.05 -10.12
CA MET A 101 21.06 -2.11 -10.12
C MET A 101 21.62 -2.43 -8.71
N PRO A 102 21.53 -3.70 -8.24
CA PRO A 102 21.91 -4.04 -6.87
C PRO A 102 23.36 -3.74 -6.53
N ASP A 103 24.27 -3.89 -7.48
CA ASP A 103 25.68 -3.59 -7.24
C ASP A 103 25.89 -2.12 -6.87
N LEU A 104 25.16 -1.21 -7.55
CA LEU A 104 25.15 0.21 -7.21
C LEU A 104 24.55 0.43 -5.82
N PHE A 105 23.41 -0.19 -5.53
CA PHE A 105 22.77 -0.06 -4.23
C PHE A 105 23.67 -0.54 -3.10
N ASN A 106 24.34 -1.68 -3.28
CA ASN A 106 25.26 -2.25 -2.30
C ASN A 106 26.43 -1.29 -2.04
N ILE A 107 27.05 -0.72 -3.08
CA ILE A 107 28.14 0.25 -2.93
C ILE A 107 27.66 1.51 -2.19
N LEU A 108 26.49 2.03 -2.53
CA LEU A 108 25.93 3.24 -1.90
C LEU A 108 25.49 3.04 -0.45
N THR A 109 25.31 1.80 -0.02
CA THR A 109 24.81 1.45 1.31
C THR A 109 25.84 0.75 2.20
N GLU A 110 27.01 0.40 1.67
CA GLU A 110 28.11 -0.21 2.43
C GLU A 110 28.64 0.72 3.53
N GLU A 111 28.80 2.01 3.20
CA GLU A 111 29.24 3.04 4.13
C GLU A 111 28.11 4.02 4.45
N LYS A 112 28.26 4.76 5.56
CA LYS A 112 27.31 5.82 5.92
C LYS A 112 27.42 6.97 4.92
N ASP A 113 26.28 7.46 4.43
CA ASP A 113 26.26 8.66 3.58
C ASP A 113 26.73 9.88 4.38
N LEU A 114 27.88 10.43 4.00
CA LEU A 114 28.51 11.57 4.68
C LEU A 114 27.67 12.85 4.64
N GLN A 115 26.74 12.94 3.68
CA GLN A 115 25.83 14.07 3.54
C GLN A 115 24.52 13.86 4.33
N GLY A 116 24.37 12.71 5.01
CA GLY A 116 23.17 12.39 5.78
C GLY A 116 21.90 12.36 4.94
N ARG A 117 21.99 12.07 3.64
CA ARG A 117 20.83 12.01 2.72
C ARG A 117 19.95 10.79 2.97
N TRP A 118 20.55 9.70 3.44
CA TRP A 118 19.85 8.50 3.88
C TRP A 118 20.59 7.82 5.03
N ALA A 119 19.86 6.98 5.76
CA ALA A 119 20.39 6.09 6.81
C ALA A 119 20.23 4.63 6.39
N THR A 120 21.35 3.89 6.36
CA THR A 120 21.36 2.47 6.04
C THR A 120 21.19 1.61 7.28
N PHE A 121 20.37 0.55 7.18
CA PHE A 121 20.24 -0.50 8.17
C PHE A 121 20.44 -1.86 7.49
N THR A 122 21.33 -2.66 8.07
CA THR A 122 21.63 -4.01 7.60
C THR A 122 21.43 -4.98 8.74
N TYR A 123 20.65 -6.03 8.49
CA TYR A 123 20.36 -7.06 9.49
C TYR A 123 20.34 -8.44 8.83
N PRO A 124 20.75 -9.49 9.57
CA PRO A 124 20.72 -10.86 9.06
C PRO A 124 19.27 -11.34 8.97
N ILE A 125 18.95 -12.05 7.90
CA ILE A 125 17.69 -12.77 7.72
C ILE A 125 17.98 -14.20 7.29
N ASP A 126 17.18 -15.11 7.82
CA ASP A 126 17.22 -16.53 7.51
C ASP A 126 16.23 -16.82 6.39
N ILE A 127 16.75 -17.28 5.25
CA ILE A 127 15.96 -17.60 4.06
C ILE A 127 16.05 -19.11 3.83
N ASP A 128 14.89 -19.75 3.68
CA ASP A 128 14.82 -21.16 3.31
C ASP A 128 15.39 -21.33 1.89
N GLN A 129 16.25 -22.35 1.72
CA GLN A 129 16.92 -22.63 0.45
C GLN A 129 15.94 -22.76 -0.74
N SER A 130 14.70 -23.19 -0.50
CA SER A 130 13.64 -23.32 -1.51
C SER A 130 13.22 -22.01 -2.19
N TRP A 131 13.51 -20.85 -1.58
CA TRP A 131 13.23 -19.53 -2.19
C TRP A 131 14.15 -19.22 -3.36
N PHE A 132 15.32 -19.85 -3.38
CA PHE A 132 16.27 -19.70 -4.46
C PHE A 132 16.11 -20.83 -5.48
N GLN A 133 14.92 -20.95 -6.08
CA GLN A 133 14.76 -21.88 -7.18
C GLN A 133 15.66 -21.42 -8.34
N PRO A 134 16.66 -22.21 -8.76
CA PRO A 134 17.41 -21.90 -9.96
C PRO A 134 16.43 -21.91 -11.13
N LYS A 135 16.41 -20.87 -11.97
CA LYS A 135 15.87 -21.02 -13.33
C LYS A 135 16.82 -21.98 -14.05
N VAL A 136 16.42 -23.25 -14.07
CA VAL A 136 17.22 -24.39 -14.55
C VAL A 136 17.47 -24.23 -16.04
N ASP A 137 18.72 -23.94 -16.41
CA ASP A 137 19.30 -24.29 -17.72
C ASP A 137 20.78 -24.73 -17.60
N THR A 138 21.26 -25.10 -16.41
CA THR A 138 22.65 -25.56 -16.23
C THR A 138 22.75 -26.63 -15.13
N PRO A 139 23.52 -27.71 -15.34
CA PRO A 139 23.61 -28.83 -14.38
C PRO A 139 24.03 -28.35 -12.98
N PRO A 140 23.46 -28.95 -11.92
CA PRO A 140 23.52 -28.41 -10.57
C PRO A 140 24.89 -28.67 -9.96
N ASN A 141 25.73 -27.62 -9.87
CA ASN A 141 26.75 -27.60 -8.83
C ASN A 141 26.04 -27.13 -7.55
N LYS A 142 25.64 -28.09 -6.70
CA LYS A 142 24.72 -27.91 -5.56
C LYS A 142 25.21 -26.94 -4.48
N ASP A 143 26.47 -26.53 -4.57
CA ASP A 143 27.14 -25.67 -3.58
C ASP A 143 27.05 -24.18 -3.94
N VAL A 144 26.52 -23.83 -5.12
CA VAL A 144 26.47 -22.44 -5.60
C VAL A 144 25.07 -22.09 -6.06
N VAL A 145 24.37 -21.30 -5.26
CA VAL A 145 23.12 -20.67 -5.66
C VAL A 145 23.44 -19.29 -6.24
N SER A 146 23.12 -19.10 -7.51
CA SER A 146 23.21 -17.78 -8.16
C SER A 146 21.93 -17.01 -7.85
N LEU A 147 22.00 -16.10 -6.88
CA LEU A 147 21.03 -15.02 -6.82
C LEU A 147 21.37 -14.06 -7.97
N ALA A 148 20.38 -13.34 -8.49
CA ALA A 148 20.51 -12.50 -9.68
C ALA A 148 21.51 -11.32 -9.59
N GLY A 149 22.39 -11.28 -8.59
CA GLY A 149 23.46 -10.28 -8.41
C GLY A 149 24.63 -10.79 -7.55
N GLY A 150 24.85 -12.10 -7.47
CA GLY A 150 25.96 -12.66 -6.71
C GLY A 150 25.86 -14.17 -6.50
N LYS A 151 27.01 -14.84 -6.39
CA LYS A 151 27.10 -16.27 -6.06
C LYS A 151 27.15 -16.41 -4.55
N ILE A 152 26.17 -17.09 -3.95
CA ILE A 152 26.24 -17.49 -2.54
C ILE A 152 26.70 -18.94 -2.50
N LEU A 153 27.74 -19.20 -1.71
CA LEU A 153 28.16 -20.55 -1.37
C LEU A 153 27.17 -21.09 -0.33
N VAL A 154 26.39 -22.09 -0.72
CA VAL A 154 25.38 -22.70 0.15
C VAL A 154 25.91 -24.05 0.59
N ASP A 155 25.89 -24.29 1.90
CA ASP A 155 26.13 -25.63 2.44
C ASP A 155 24.88 -26.47 2.21
N PRO A 156 24.92 -27.53 1.37
CA PRO A 156 23.75 -28.35 1.06
C PRO A 156 23.21 -29.13 2.27
N SER A 157 23.90 -29.10 3.42
CA SER A 157 23.40 -29.66 4.69
C SER A 157 22.53 -28.71 5.50
N LYS A 158 22.45 -27.42 5.12
CA LYS A 158 21.66 -26.40 5.81
C LYS A 158 20.42 -26.03 5.00
N GLU A 159 19.25 -26.30 5.56
CA GLU A 159 17.95 -25.91 4.98
C GLU A 159 17.74 -24.39 4.97
N VAL A 160 18.49 -23.66 5.80
CA VAL A 160 18.36 -22.22 6.02
C VAL A 160 19.68 -21.51 5.69
N ILE A 161 19.60 -20.46 4.88
CA ILE A 161 20.70 -19.61 4.45
C ILE A 161 20.51 -18.23 5.09
N THR A 162 21.46 -17.80 5.91
CA THR A 162 21.47 -16.45 6.45
C THR A 162 22.09 -15.48 5.45
N VAL A 163 21.34 -14.46 5.03
CA VAL A 163 21.84 -13.36 4.20
C VAL A 163 21.62 -12.01 4.89
N ASN A 164 22.39 -11.01 4.53
CA ASN A 164 22.18 -9.65 5.01
C ASN A 164 21.13 -8.95 4.14
N CYS A 165 20.03 -8.52 4.75
CA CYS A 165 19.09 -7.59 4.14
C CYS A 165 19.55 -6.17 4.46
N THR A 166 19.72 -5.35 3.43
CA THR A 166 20.11 -3.94 3.54
C THR A 166 18.97 -3.06 3.06
N VAL A 167 18.58 -2.08 3.87
CA VAL A 167 17.59 -1.05 3.53
C VAL A 167 18.17 0.34 3.80
N ALA A 168 17.75 1.33 3.01
CA ALA A 168 18.13 2.73 3.17
C ALA A 168 16.88 3.59 3.36
N TYR A 169 16.80 4.33 4.46
CA TYR A 169 15.72 5.29 4.71
C TYR A 169 16.18 6.69 4.33
N MET A 170 15.40 7.36 3.49
CA MET A 170 15.67 8.76 3.15
C MET A 170 15.47 9.66 4.35
N SER A 171 16.34 10.64 4.52
CA SER A 171 16.27 11.54 5.68
C SER A 171 15.12 12.55 5.57
N GLN A 172 14.71 12.91 4.36
CA GLN A 172 13.60 13.83 4.09
C GLN A 172 12.36 13.06 3.65
N CYS A 173 11.19 13.53 4.11
CA CYS A 173 9.90 13.01 3.67
C CYS A 173 9.64 13.44 2.23
N MET A 174 8.95 12.59 1.47
CA MET A 174 8.68 12.84 0.07
C MET A 174 7.42 12.11 -0.40
N PRO A 175 6.76 12.58 -1.47
CA PRO A 175 5.64 11.87 -2.06
C PRO A 175 6.07 10.56 -2.70
N LEU A 176 5.11 9.63 -2.84
CA LEU A 176 5.30 8.28 -3.37
C LEU A 176 6.13 8.23 -4.66
N ASN A 177 5.79 9.05 -5.66
CA ASN A 177 6.45 9.03 -6.96
C ASN A 177 7.93 9.43 -6.86
N LYS A 178 8.23 10.42 -6.00
CA LYS A 178 9.60 10.84 -5.72
C LYS A 178 10.36 9.73 -4.98
N CYS A 179 9.73 9.07 -4.02
CA CYS A 179 10.31 7.92 -3.33
C CYS A 179 10.71 6.80 -4.31
N ARG A 180 9.78 6.38 -5.18
CA ARG A 180 10.03 5.37 -6.21
C ARG A 180 11.23 5.75 -7.09
N ASN A 181 11.28 6.99 -7.58
CA ASN A 181 12.36 7.46 -8.45
C ASN A 181 13.70 7.58 -7.72
N SER A 182 13.70 8.00 -6.46
CA SER A 182 14.91 8.06 -5.62
C SER A 182 15.48 6.66 -5.39
N CYS A 183 14.64 5.68 -5.04
CA CYS A 183 15.09 4.30 -4.86
C CYS A 183 15.56 3.65 -6.17
N HIS A 184 14.91 3.95 -7.29
CA HIS A 184 15.37 3.56 -8.61
C HIS A 184 16.77 4.10 -8.90
N SER A 185 17.00 5.39 -8.63
CA SER A 185 18.30 6.06 -8.87
C SER A 185 19.41 5.54 -7.94
N MET A 186 19.06 5.05 -6.76
CA MET A 186 20.00 4.36 -5.86
C MET A 186 20.31 2.92 -6.30
N GLY A 187 19.62 2.39 -7.32
CA GLY A 187 19.79 1.01 -7.77
C GLY A 187 19.07 -0.04 -6.91
N ALA A 188 18.17 0.38 -6.02
CA ALA A 188 17.42 -0.54 -5.17
C ALA A 188 16.59 -1.54 -5.99
N SER A 189 16.27 -2.70 -5.41
CA SER A 189 15.38 -3.68 -6.07
C SER A 189 13.91 -3.42 -5.78
N PHE A 190 13.62 -2.85 -4.62
CA PHE A 190 12.27 -2.52 -4.21
C PHE A 190 12.23 -1.17 -3.51
N PHE A 191 11.03 -0.61 -3.39
CA PHE A 191 10.77 0.57 -2.58
C PHE A 191 9.57 0.32 -1.66
N ARG A 192 9.56 1.02 -0.53
CA ARG A 192 8.41 1.15 0.36
C ARG A 192 8.22 2.61 0.72
N TRP A 193 6.99 3.08 0.63
CA TRP A 193 6.60 4.42 1.01
C TRP A 193 5.55 4.34 2.12
N PHE A 194 5.76 5.07 3.21
CA PHE A 194 4.85 5.14 4.33
C PHE A 194 3.98 6.40 4.23
N HIS A 195 2.76 6.35 4.78
CA HIS A 195 1.82 7.48 4.70
C HIS A 195 2.27 8.77 5.45
N ASP A 196 3.42 8.78 6.12
CA ASP A 196 4.08 9.94 6.75
C ASP A 196 5.10 10.56 5.79
N GLY A 197 5.16 10.09 4.55
CA GLY A 197 6.14 10.51 3.56
C GLY A 197 7.51 9.84 3.72
N CYS A 198 7.70 8.94 4.68
CA CYS A 198 8.97 8.23 4.83
C CYS A 198 9.20 7.29 3.63
N CYS A 199 10.41 7.36 3.07
CA CYS A 199 10.81 6.57 1.91
C CYS A 199 11.92 5.58 2.29
N GLN A 200 11.69 4.30 1.99
CA GLN A 200 12.62 3.20 2.23
C GLN A 200 12.98 2.54 0.90
N CYS A 201 14.27 2.50 0.60
CA CYS A 201 14.84 1.79 -0.54
C CYS A 201 15.40 0.45 -0.08
N ILE A 202 15.02 -0.62 -0.76
CA ILE A 202 15.21 -1.99 -0.26
C ILE A 202 16.11 -2.79 -1.21
N GLY A 203 17.12 -3.42 -0.64
CA GLY A 203 18.04 -4.30 -1.34
C GLY A 203 17.38 -5.60 -1.79
N ARG A 204 18.00 -6.28 -2.76
CA ARG A 204 17.42 -7.48 -3.37
C ARG A 204 17.26 -8.67 -2.43
N THR A 205 18.12 -8.77 -1.42
CA THR A 205 18.17 -9.91 -0.51
C THR A 205 17.03 -9.89 0.51
N CYS A 206 16.30 -8.79 0.65
CA CYS A 206 15.27 -8.62 1.67
C CYS A 206 13.99 -9.41 1.37
N LEU A 207 13.63 -10.32 2.27
CA LEU A 207 12.36 -11.04 2.22
C LEU A 207 11.19 -10.10 2.54
N HIS A 208 10.06 -10.23 1.83
CA HIS A 208 8.82 -9.47 2.04
C HIS A 208 9.02 -7.93 2.16
N TYR A 209 9.91 -7.35 1.36
CA TYR A 209 10.19 -5.91 1.38
C TYR A 209 10.78 -5.39 2.72
N GLY A 210 11.46 -6.25 3.49
CA GLY A 210 12.16 -5.86 4.71
C GLY A 210 11.23 -5.48 5.88
N ILE A 211 11.76 -4.72 6.85
CA ILE A 211 11.01 -4.26 8.03
C ILE A 211 9.95 -3.23 7.61
N ASP A 212 8.70 -3.46 8.03
CA ASP A 212 7.54 -2.60 7.80
C ASP A 212 7.38 -1.57 8.93
N GLU A 213 8.39 -0.72 9.12
CA GLU A 213 8.37 0.36 10.10
C GLU A 213 9.01 1.62 9.50
N SER A 214 8.33 2.77 9.66
CA SER A 214 8.88 4.06 9.30
C SER A 214 10.03 4.43 10.24
N ARG A 215 11.19 4.83 9.69
CA ARG A 215 12.41 5.17 10.45
C ARG A 215 13.12 6.42 9.92
N CYS A 216 12.45 7.21 9.09
CA CYS A 216 13.02 8.46 8.58
C CYS A 216 13.18 9.47 9.72
N SER A 217 14.30 10.20 9.74
CA SER A 217 14.64 11.09 10.87
C SER A 217 13.76 12.34 10.97
N SER A 218 13.09 12.72 9.88
CA SER A 218 12.43 14.03 9.76
C SER A 218 10.93 13.94 9.48
N CYS A 219 10.32 12.76 9.60
CA CYS A 219 8.90 12.57 9.32
C CYS A 219 8.12 12.46 10.64
N THR A 220 7.37 13.52 10.95
CA THR A 220 6.34 13.51 11.99
C THR A 220 4.98 13.44 11.31
N LEU A 221 4.08 12.57 11.79
CA LEU A 221 2.69 12.51 11.34
C LEU A 221 2.01 13.87 11.63
N GLY A 222 1.89 14.70 10.60
CA GLY A 222 1.20 16.00 10.67
C GLY A 222 2.01 17.08 9.99
N ASP A 223 1.62 17.43 8.75
CA ASP A 223 1.29 18.82 8.34
C ASP A 223 1.22 19.01 6.80
N ASP A 224 1.57 18.01 5.97
CA ASP A 224 1.73 18.22 4.51
C ASP A 224 0.78 17.39 3.59
N LEU A 225 -0.49 17.19 3.95
CA LEU A 225 -1.50 16.56 3.04
C LEU A 225 -2.49 17.57 2.44
N GLU A 226 -2.15 18.85 2.41
CA GLU A 226 -2.80 19.81 1.51
C GLU A 226 -1.93 19.93 0.25
N ASP A 227 -2.56 19.87 -0.92
CA ASP A 227 -2.00 20.04 -2.26
C ASP A 227 -1.45 18.77 -2.96
N ASP A 228 -2.37 17.98 -3.53
CA ASP A 228 -2.19 17.35 -4.85
C ASP A 228 -3.56 16.86 -5.37
N VAL A 229 -4.45 17.81 -5.70
CA VAL A 229 -5.59 17.58 -6.60
C VAL A 229 -5.57 18.65 -7.70
N GLU A 230 -4.77 18.41 -8.73
CA GLU A 230 -4.83 19.06 -10.04
C GLU A 230 -4.38 18.00 -11.06
N GLU A 231 -4.94 17.78 -12.24
CA GLU A 231 -6.12 18.25 -12.98
C GLU A 231 -6.26 17.19 -14.10
N ILE A 232 -7.43 16.58 -14.29
CA ILE A 232 -7.62 15.61 -15.38
C ILE A 232 -8.01 16.42 -16.63
N ASP A 233 -7.06 16.60 -17.54
CA ASP A 233 -7.31 17.22 -18.85
C ASP A 233 -8.30 16.38 -19.67
N GLU A 234 -9.44 17.01 -19.98
CA GLU A 234 -10.44 16.50 -20.91
C GLU A 234 -9.89 16.47 -22.35
N VAL A 235 -9.74 15.27 -22.93
CA VAL A 235 -9.50 15.10 -24.37
C VAL A 235 -10.80 15.37 -25.13
N SER A 236 -10.95 16.58 -25.66
CA SER A 236 -11.98 16.91 -26.66
C SER A 236 -11.60 16.33 -28.02
N SER A 237 -12.44 15.40 -28.50
CA SER A 237 -12.39 14.89 -29.87
C SER A 237 -13.02 15.90 -30.83
N ASN A 238 -12.21 16.52 -31.69
CA ASN A 238 -12.71 17.26 -32.85
C ASN A 238 -12.09 16.68 -34.12
N ASN A 239 -12.81 15.75 -34.76
CA ASN A 239 -12.59 15.38 -36.15
C ASN A 239 -13.44 16.31 -37.03
N ASN A 240 -12.80 17.24 -37.73
CA ASN A 240 -13.38 17.86 -38.92
C ASN A 240 -12.33 17.82 -40.03
N SER A 241 -12.60 16.99 -41.05
CA SER A 241 -11.94 17.04 -42.35
C SER A 241 -12.11 18.42 -43.00
N PRO A 242 -11.12 18.85 -43.79
CA PRO A 242 -11.41 19.60 -44.99
C PRO A 242 -10.92 18.83 -46.22
N GLU A 243 -11.90 18.48 -47.04
CA GLU A 243 -11.75 18.13 -48.44
C GLU A 243 -11.32 19.39 -49.22
N GLN A 244 -10.13 19.39 -49.85
CA GLN A 244 -9.87 20.27 -50.99
C GLN A 244 -9.06 19.52 -52.06
N THR A 245 -9.68 19.50 -53.24
CA THR A 245 -9.28 18.79 -54.46
C THR A 245 -8.49 19.72 -55.40
N SER A 246 -7.54 19.09 -56.11
CA SER A 246 -6.88 19.49 -57.38
C SER A 246 -5.72 20.50 -57.28
N SER A 247 -4.61 20.39 -58.03
CA SER A 247 -4.38 19.72 -59.32
C SER A 247 -2.89 19.59 -59.68
N ASN A 248 -2.52 18.45 -60.29
CA ASN A 248 -1.54 18.21 -61.37
C ASN A 248 -0.02 18.39 -61.20
N ARG A 249 0.73 17.27 -61.27
CA ARG A 249 1.57 16.71 -62.38
C ARG A 249 2.60 15.75 -61.72
N ASP A 250 2.73 14.49 -62.14
CA ASP A 250 3.57 14.05 -63.26
C ASP A 250 3.23 12.63 -63.75
N THR A 251 3.41 12.41 -65.06
CA THR A 251 3.29 11.16 -65.83
C THR A 251 4.26 10.04 -65.41
N PRO A 252 3.92 8.75 -65.60
CA PRO A 252 4.90 7.68 -65.76
C PRO A 252 5.11 7.31 -67.24
N ASN A 253 6.37 7.03 -67.56
CA ASN A 253 6.83 6.48 -68.84
C ASN A 253 6.71 4.94 -68.79
N THR A 254 6.43 4.34 -69.96
CA THR A 254 6.40 2.90 -70.32
C THR A 254 5.11 2.13 -70.07
#